data_AF-A0A958JTL8-F1
#
_entry.id   AF-A0A958JTL8-F1
#
_cell.length_a   1.000
_cell.length_b   1.000
_cell.length_c   1.000
_cell.angle_alpha   90.00
_cell.angle_beta   90.00
_cell.angle_gamma   90.00
#
_symmetry.space_group_name_H-M   'P 1'
#
loop_
_entity.id
_entity.type
_entity.pdbx_description
1 polymer ?
#
loop_
_entity_poly.entity_id
_entity_poly.type
_entity_poly.pdbx_seq_one_letter_code
_entity_poly.pdbx_strand_id
1 'polypeptide(L)'
;MGEAALSLEPQECEPQEHTPELHLVASEKTQSTPFTYINFLVVVLILVQILDGVLTGLGVSQFGIEAEGNPLLRFFMGHFGHEATLIGAKSLSIAIVILLGHCAKSVAWVEKAMTAVACLYIFAALIPWTFILTARFVLI
;
A
#
# COMPACT_ATOMS: atom_id res chain seq x y z
N MET A 1 38.78 -8.60 64.07
CA MET A 1 37.86 -9.74 64.14
C MET A 1 36.57 -9.26 64.80
N GLY A 2 35.42 -9.39 64.11
CA GLY A 2 34.06 -9.14 64.62
C GLY A 2 33.48 -7.78 64.19
N GLU A 3 33.03 -7.61 62.93
CA GLU A 3 31.66 -7.87 62.44
C GLU A 3 30.62 -6.86 62.99
N ALA A 4 30.30 -5.86 62.16
CA ALA A 4 29.16 -4.97 62.36
C ALA A 4 27.94 -5.57 61.67
N ALA A 5 27.01 -6.13 62.44
CA ALA A 5 25.74 -6.65 61.95
C ALA A 5 24.62 -5.62 62.17
N LEU A 6 24.23 -5.03 61.04
CA LEU A 6 22.88 -4.65 60.61
C LEU A 6 21.71 -5.14 61.49
N SER A 7 20.89 -4.20 61.96
CA SER A 7 19.43 -4.36 62.14
C SER A 7 18.77 -2.99 62.18
N LEU A 8 18.06 -2.62 61.10
CA LEU A 8 17.09 -1.53 61.09
C LEU A 8 15.69 -2.14 61.06
N GLU A 9 14.86 -1.70 62.00
CA GLU A 9 13.41 -1.89 62.12
C GLU A 9 12.79 -0.48 62.33
N PRO A 10 11.47 -0.25 62.24
CA PRO A 10 10.61 -0.27 61.05
C PRO A 10 9.73 1.00 60.92
N GLN A 11 8.91 1.06 59.85
CA GLN A 11 7.70 1.90 59.64
C GLN A 11 7.83 3.39 59.31
N GLU A 12 7.12 3.82 58.26
CA GLU A 12 6.08 4.88 58.33
C GLU A 12 5.16 4.85 57.09
N CYS A 13 3.86 5.07 57.30
CA CYS A 13 2.80 5.07 56.30
C CYS A 13 2.41 6.51 55.87
N GLU A 14 2.10 6.66 54.57
CA GLU A 14 1.22 7.67 53.90
C GLU A 14 1.72 9.12 53.74
N PRO A 15 1.36 9.88 52.66
CA PRO A 15 0.06 9.87 51.95
C PRO A 15 0.07 9.91 50.39
N GLN A 16 -1.05 9.48 49.79
CA GLN A 16 -1.40 9.63 48.36
C GLN A 16 -1.32 11.07 47.82
N GLU A 17 -0.63 11.26 46.68
CA GLU A 17 -0.79 12.43 45.81
C GLU A 17 -1.45 11.99 44.49
N HIS A 18 -2.67 12.48 44.29
CA HIS A 18 -3.47 12.30 43.08
C HIS A 18 -2.92 13.24 41.99
N THR A 19 -2.41 12.70 40.88
CA THR A 19 -2.37 13.43 39.60
C THR A 19 -2.95 12.58 38.47
N PRO A 20 -3.85 13.15 37.64
CA PRO A 20 -4.77 12.39 36.80
C PRO A 20 -4.25 12.20 35.36
N GLU A 21 -4.44 11.01 34.80
CA GLU A 21 -4.96 10.75 33.44
C GLU A 21 -4.41 11.51 32.19
N LEU A 22 -3.18 12.03 32.17
CA LEU A 22 -2.74 12.82 31.00
C LEU A 22 -1.32 12.57 30.50
N HIS A 23 -0.90 11.32 30.32
CA HIS A 23 0.29 11.06 29.47
C HIS A 23 0.37 9.68 28.81
N LEU A 24 -0.62 8.79 29.03
CA LEU A 24 -0.64 7.44 28.46
C LEU A 24 -1.55 7.29 27.22
N VAL A 25 -2.15 8.39 26.74
CA VAL A 25 -2.92 8.43 25.47
C VAL A 25 -2.09 9.03 24.32
N ALA A 26 -0.88 9.53 24.60
CA ALA A 26 -0.02 10.10 23.58
C ALA A 26 0.88 9.03 22.98
N SER A 27 0.56 8.63 21.75
CA SER A 27 1.37 7.80 20.87
C SER A 27 1.17 6.29 21.03
N GLU A 28 -0.08 5.85 20.97
CA GLU A 28 -0.42 4.71 20.11
C GLU A 28 -0.20 5.12 18.63
N LYS A 29 1.01 5.59 18.28
CA LYS A 29 1.47 5.51 16.91
C LYS A 29 1.63 4.04 16.70
N THR A 30 0.64 3.43 16.06
CA THR A 30 0.69 2.10 15.49
C THR A 30 2.00 1.98 14.71
N GLN A 31 3.04 1.54 15.40
CA GLN A 31 4.34 1.20 14.82
C GLN A 31 4.08 -0.13 14.15
N SER A 32 3.37 -0.08 13.01
CA SER A 32 3.24 -1.20 12.11
C SER A 32 4.66 -1.67 11.84
N THR A 33 4.95 -2.91 12.21
CA THR A 33 6.29 -3.45 11.99
C THR A 33 6.61 -3.29 10.51
N PRO A 34 7.82 -2.83 10.14
CA PRO A 34 8.16 -2.45 8.76
C PRO A 34 7.89 -3.59 7.76
N PHE A 35 7.99 -4.84 8.22
CA PHE A 35 7.62 -6.03 7.45
C PHE A 35 6.12 -6.15 7.15
N THR A 36 5.25 -5.85 8.12
CA THR A 36 3.79 -5.92 7.92
C THR A 36 3.33 -4.82 6.98
N TYR A 37 3.93 -3.63 7.06
CA TYR A 37 3.58 -2.51 6.18
C TYR A 37 3.95 -2.76 4.71
N ILE A 38 5.16 -3.28 4.44
CA ILE A 38 5.57 -3.61 3.05
C ILE A 38 4.67 -4.69 2.45
N ASN A 39 4.33 -5.74 3.22
CA ASN A 39 3.42 -6.78 2.76
C ASN A 39 2.03 -6.20 2.43
N PHE A 40 1.52 -5.29 3.26
CA PHE A 40 0.28 -4.59 2.99
C PHE A 40 0.35 -3.78 1.68
N LEU A 41 1.42 -3.01 1.47
CA LEU A 41 1.63 -2.26 0.23
C LEU A 41 1.69 -3.16 -1.00
N VAL A 42 2.38 -4.30 -0.92
CA VAL A 42 2.43 -5.29 -2.02
C VAL A 42 1.03 -5.78 -2.36
N VAL A 43 0.23 -6.17 -1.35
CA VAL A 43 -1.15 -6.63 -1.56
C VAL A 43 -2.00 -5.54 -2.21
N VAL A 44 -1.92 -4.30 -1.70
CA VAL A 44 -2.65 -3.16 -2.26
C VAL A 44 -2.26 -2.91 -3.72
N LEU A 45 -0.96 -2.91 -4.03
CA LEU A 45 -0.47 -2.71 -5.40
C LEU A 45 -0.91 -3.83 -6.35
N ILE A 46 -0.95 -5.08 -5.89
CA ILE A 46 -1.47 -6.20 -6.68
C ILE A 46 -2.97 -6.00 -6.97
N LEU A 47 -3.76 -5.64 -5.97
CA LEU A 47 -5.19 -5.37 -6.14
C LEU A 47 -5.42 -4.21 -7.13
N VAL A 48 -4.63 -3.14 -7.02
CA VAL A 48 -4.66 -2.01 -7.96
C VAL A 48 -4.34 -2.48 -9.38
N GLN A 49 -3.34 -3.35 -9.58
CA GLN A 49 -3.02 -3.86 -10.92
C GLN A 49 -4.13 -4.74 -11.52
N ILE A 50 -4.80 -5.55 -10.70
CA ILE A 50 -5.96 -6.33 -11.14
C ILE A 50 -7.09 -5.39 -11.57
N LEU A 51 -7.43 -4.43 -10.72
CA LEU A 51 -8.50 -3.48 -10.99
C LEU A 51 -8.20 -2.61 -12.22
N ASP A 52 -6.97 -2.12 -12.34
CA ASP A 52 -6.49 -1.39 -13.52
C ASP A 52 -6.61 -2.24 -14.79
N GLY A 53 -6.26 -3.53 -14.73
CA GLY A 53 -6.46 -4.46 -15.85
C GLY A 53 -7.91 -4.66 -16.26
N VAL A 54 -8.82 -4.77 -15.29
CA VAL A 54 -10.26 -4.86 -15.55
C VAL A 54 -10.78 -3.57 -16.17
N LEU A 55 -10.42 -2.41 -15.63
CA LEU A 55 -10.85 -1.11 -16.14
C LEU A 55 -10.33 -0.87 -17.57
N THR A 56 -9.06 -1.14 -17.85
CA THR A 56 -8.50 -1.05 -19.20
C THR A 56 -9.16 -2.05 -20.15
N GLY A 57 -9.42 -3.29 -19.71
CA GLY A 57 -10.10 -4.29 -20.52
C GLY A 57 -11.54 -3.89 -20.88
N LEU A 58 -12.29 -3.36 -19.92
CA LEU A 58 -13.63 -2.81 -20.15
C LEU A 58 -13.56 -1.58 -21.05
N GLY A 59 -12.59 -0.70 -20.85
CA GLY A 59 -12.36 0.46 -21.70
C GLY A 59 -12.09 0.08 -23.16
N VAL A 60 -11.12 -0.80 -23.40
CA VAL A 60 -10.74 -1.24 -24.74
C VAL A 60 -11.84 -2.05 -25.43
N SER A 61 -12.55 -2.92 -24.70
CA SER A 61 -13.67 -3.67 -25.28
C SER A 61 -14.86 -2.77 -25.66
N GLN A 62 -15.05 -1.65 -24.97
CA GLN A 62 -16.16 -0.72 -25.22
C GLN A 62 -15.84 0.41 -26.20
N PHE A 63 -14.62 0.95 -26.16
CA PHE A 63 -14.19 2.12 -26.94
C PHE A 63 -13.18 1.77 -28.04
N GLY A 64 -12.71 0.52 -28.10
CA GLY A 64 -11.68 0.06 -29.02
C GLY A 64 -10.26 0.32 -28.51
N ILE A 65 -9.30 -0.26 -29.22
CA ILE A 65 -7.86 -0.18 -28.91
C ILE A 65 -7.33 1.27 -28.98
N GLU A 66 -7.99 2.13 -29.75
CA GLU A 66 -7.67 3.56 -29.90
C GLU A 66 -7.89 4.37 -28.62
N ALA A 67 -8.76 3.90 -27.72
CA ALA A 67 -9.01 4.55 -26.44
C ALA A 67 -7.82 4.41 -25.49
N GLU A 68 -6.89 3.50 -25.77
CA GLU A 68 -5.78 3.26 -24.89
C GLU A 68 -4.65 4.29 -25.09
N GLY A 69 -4.39 5.07 -24.04
CA GLY A 69 -3.43 6.16 -24.05
C GLY A 69 -1.97 5.71 -24.03
N ASN A 70 -1.70 4.43 -23.76
CA ASN A 70 -0.35 3.87 -23.73
C ASN A 70 0.03 3.30 -25.11
N PRO A 71 0.95 3.93 -25.85
CA PRO A 71 1.30 3.51 -27.22
C PRO A 71 1.90 2.10 -27.27
N LEU A 72 2.60 1.69 -26.21
CA LEU A 72 3.21 0.37 -26.13
C LEU A 72 2.13 -0.70 -25.98
N LEU A 73 1.20 -0.52 -25.03
CA LEU A 73 0.06 -1.44 -24.89
C LEU A 73 -0.74 -1.49 -26.18
N ARG A 74 -1.05 -0.34 -26.77
CA ARG A 74 -1.79 -0.24 -28.03
C ARG A 74 -1.14 -1.05 -29.16
N PHE A 75 0.18 -0.97 -29.32
CA PHE A 75 0.92 -1.77 -30.30
C PHE A 75 0.77 -3.27 -30.05
N PHE A 76 0.98 -3.72 -28.80
CA PHE A 76 0.83 -5.13 -28.45
C PHE A 76 -0.61 -5.62 -28.60
N MET A 77 -1.60 -4.81 -28.25
CA MET A 77 -3.02 -5.12 -28.43
C MET A 77 -3.37 -5.30 -29.91
N GLY A 78 -2.77 -4.50 -30.81
CA GLY A 78 -2.94 -4.65 -32.25
C GLY A 78 -2.31 -5.93 -32.83
N HIS A 79 -1.30 -6.49 -32.17
CA HIS A 79 -0.57 -7.65 -32.66
C HIS A 79 -1.01 -8.98 -32.03
N PHE A 80 -1.33 -8.99 -30.74
CA PHE A 80 -1.66 -10.18 -29.94
C PHE A 80 -3.11 -10.21 -29.45
N GLY A 81 -3.87 -9.14 -29.67
CA GLY A 81 -5.19 -8.94 -29.07
C GLY A 81 -5.13 -8.33 -27.67
N HIS A 82 -6.23 -7.70 -27.25
CA HIS A 82 -6.26 -6.97 -25.99
C HIS A 82 -6.23 -7.87 -24.75
N GLU A 83 -6.87 -9.04 -24.80
CA GLU A 83 -6.92 -10.02 -23.71
C GLU A 83 -5.51 -10.48 -23.30
N ALA A 84 -4.76 -11.02 -24.26
CA ALA A 84 -3.42 -11.57 -24.03
C ALA A 84 -2.42 -10.48 -23.64
N THR A 85 -2.52 -9.31 -24.27
CA THR A 85 -1.66 -8.16 -23.95
C THR A 85 -1.87 -7.69 -22.52
N LEU A 86 -3.12 -7.58 -22.06
CA LEU A 86 -3.42 -7.16 -20.69
C LEU A 86 -2.93 -8.19 -19.68
N ILE A 87 -3.20 -9.48 -19.91
CA ILE A 87 -2.71 -10.54 -19.02
C ILE A 87 -1.18 -10.51 -18.91
N GLY A 88 -0.47 -10.37 -20.03
CA GLY A 88 0.99 -10.25 -20.06
C GLY A 88 1.49 -9.01 -19.32
N ALA A 89 0.92 -7.83 -19.61
CA ALA A 89 1.36 -6.58 -19.00
C ALA A 89 1.08 -6.55 -17.47
N LYS A 90 -0.08 -7.06 -17.03
CA LYS A 90 -0.43 -7.09 -15.61
C LYS A 90 0.36 -8.14 -14.85
N SER A 91 0.55 -9.33 -15.40
CA SER A 91 1.41 -10.35 -14.78
C SER A 91 2.85 -9.87 -14.58
N LEU A 92 3.42 -9.20 -15.60
CA LEU A 92 4.74 -8.57 -15.49
C LEU A 92 4.76 -7.51 -14.38
N SER A 93 3.74 -6.65 -14.32
CA SER A 93 3.65 -5.61 -13.29
C SER A 93 3.52 -6.19 -11.88
N ILE A 94 2.72 -7.24 -11.69
CA ILE A 94 2.60 -7.97 -10.42
C ILE A 94 3.95 -8.59 -10.02
N ALA A 95 4.66 -9.21 -10.96
CA ALA A 95 5.98 -9.75 -10.70
C ALA A 95 6.97 -8.66 -10.25
N ILE A 96 6.95 -7.49 -10.89
CA ILE A 96 7.74 -6.34 -10.49
C ILE A 96 7.38 -5.89 -9.07
N VAL A 97 6.10 -5.78 -8.72
CA VAL A 97 5.65 -5.39 -7.37
C VAL A 97 6.15 -6.37 -6.32
N ILE A 98 6.07 -7.68 -6.58
CA ILE A 98 6.57 -8.72 -5.67
C ILE A 98 8.09 -8.59 -5.48
N LEU A 99 8.84 -8.43 -6.58
CA LEU A 99 10.29 -8.21 -6.53
C LEU A 99 10.64 -6.95 -5.75
N LEU A 100 9.89 -5.86 -5.96
CA LEU A 100 10.09 -4.60 -5.25
C LEU A 100 9.82 -4.75 -3.76
N GLY A 101 8.79 -5.50 -3.37
CA GLY A 101 8.52 -5.84 -1.96
C GLY A 101 9.63 -6.66 -1.32
N HIS A 102 10.29 -7.54 -2.07
CA HIS A 102 11.49 -8.24 -1.59
C HIS A 102 12.69 -7.29 -1.45
N CYS A 103 12.93 -6.41 -2.40
CA CYS A 103 14.01 -5.42 -2.34
C CYS A 103 13.80 -4.35 -1.26
N ALA A 104 12.55 -4.00 -0.96
CA ALA A 104 12.18 -3.02 0.06
C ALA A 104 12.67 -3.40 1.46
N LYS A 105 12.84 -4.70 1.72
CA LYS A 105 13.42 -5.20 2.98
C LYS A 105 14.89 -4.79 3.18
N SER A 106 15.61 -4.52 2.09
CA SER A 106 17.05 -4.19 2.12
C SER A 106 17.34 -2.71 1.84
N VAL A 107 16.41 -1.97 1.23
CA VAL A 107 16.63 -0.59 0.77
C VAL A 107 15.51 0.33 1.23
N ALA A 108 15.80 1.22 2.18
CA ALA A 108 14.81 2.09 2.82
C ALA A 108 14.12 3.12 1.89
N TRP A 109 14.73 3.45 0.73
CA TRP A 109 14.09 4.36 -0.23
C TRP A 109 12.96 3.70 -1.03
N VAL A 110 13.00 2.38 -1.18
CA VAL A 110 12.03 1.62 -1.99
C VAL A 110 10.63 1.68 -1.37
N GLU A 111 10.51 1.69 -0.05
CA GLU A 111 9.23 1.86 0.64
C GLU A 111 8.55 3.19 0.24
N LYS A 112 9.31 4.30 0.25
CA LYS A 112 8.81 5.60 -0.18
C LYS A 112 8.42 5.62 -1.66
N ALA A 113 9.23 5.00 -2.51
CA ALA A 113 8.94 4.88 -3.93
C ALA A 113 7.67 4.08 -4.19
N MET A 114 7.46 2.96 -3.49
CA MET A 114 6.25 2.14 -3.59
C MET A 114 5.00 2.91 -3.19
N THR A 115 5.05 3.66 -2.08
CA THR A 115 3.93 4.51 -1.66
C THR A 115 3.63 5.61 -2.68
N ALA A 116 4.67 6.26 -3.22
CA ALA A 116 4.50 7.27 -4.26
C ALA A 116 3.86 6.69 -5.53
N VAL A 117 4.32 5.51 -5.97
CA VAL A 117 3.74 4.82 -7.14
C VAL A 117 2.30 4.40 -6.87
N ALA A 118 1.98 3.89 -5.68
CA ALA A 118 0.61 3.53 -5.29
C ALA A 118 -0.33 4.74 -5.34
N CYS A 119 0.08 5.86 -4.75
CA CYS A 119 -0.68 7.11 -4.80
C CYS A 119 -0.87 7.58 -6.24
N LEU A 120 0.22 7.64 -7.02
CA LEU A 120 0.17 8.06 -8.42
C LEU A 120 -0.82 7.21 -9.22
N TYR A 121 -0.80 5.88 -9.04
CA TYR A 121 -1.71 4.97 -9.73
C TYR A 121 -3.18 5.21 -9.37
N ILE A 122 -3.47 5.41 -8.07
CA ILE A 122 -4.85 5.68 -7.62
C ILE A 122 -5.38 6.96 -8.27
N PHE A 123 -4.60 8.04 -8.27
CA PHE A 123 -5.05 9.33 -8.77
C PHE A 123 -5.04 9.44 -10.30
N ALA A 124 -4.00 8.90 -10.95
CA ALA A 124 -3.80 9.08 -12.39
C ALA A 124 -4.47 8.00 -13.25
N ALA A 125 -4.65 6.78 -12.73
CA ALA A 125 -5.23 5.68 -13.51
C ALA A 125 -6.65 5.34 -13.03
N LEU A 126 -6.87 5.15 -11.72
CA LEU A 126 -8.19 4.72 -11.22
C LEU A 126 -9.28 5.79 -11.40
N ILE A 127 -9.02 7.04 -11.01
CA ILE A 127 -10.03 8.11 -11.02
C ILE A 127 -10.51 8.45 -12.44
N PRO A 128 -9.64 8.63 -13.45
CA PRO A 128 -10.10 8.98 -14.79
C PRO A 128 -10.92 7.85 -15.44
N TRP A 129 -10.48 6.60 -15.28
CA TRP A 129 -11.20 5.45 -15.85
C TRP A 129 -12.54 5.20 -15.19
N THR A 130 -12.62 5.30 -13.86
CA THR A 130 -13.90 5.19 -13.14
C THR A 130 -14.86 6.31 -13.55
N PHE A 131 -14.37 7.55 -13.68
CA PHE A 131 -15.18 8.67 -14.15
C PHE A 131 -15.71 8.46 -15.58
N ILE A 132 -14.85 8.05 -16.53
CA ILE A 132 -15.24 7.79 -17.92
C ILE A 132 -16.28 6.66 -18.02
N LEU A 133 -16.07 5.56 -17.31
CA LEU A 133 -16.98 4.41 -17.33
C LEU A 133 -18.32 4.75 -16.68
N THR A 134 -18.33 5.42 -15.52
CA THR A 134 -19.57 5.83 -14.84
C THR A 134 -20.32 6.90 -15.63
N ALA A 135 -19.63 7.91 -16.17
CA ALA A 135 -20.26 8.96 -16.98
C ALA A 135 -21.03 8.38 -18.16
N ARG A 136 -20.50 7.32 -18.80
CA ARG A 136 -21.20 6.64 -19.88
C ARG A 136 -22.34 5.74 -19.41
N PHE A 137 -22.19 5.03 -18.28
CA PHE A 137 -23.25 4.18 -17.73
C PHE A 137 -24.49 4.98 -17.29
N VAL A 138 -24.30 6.25 -16.90
CA VAL A 138 -25.38 7.17 -16.51
C VAL A 138 -26.03 7.87 -17.73
N LEU A 139 -25.33 7.96 -18.87
CA LEU A 139 -25.81 8.65 -20.08
C LEU A 139 -26.47 7.72 -21.12
N ILE A 140 -26.61 6.43 -20.82
CA ILE A 140 -27.34 5.43 -21.62
C ILE A 140 -28.62 5.07 -20.88
#